data_AF-A0A251SNC7-F1
#
_entry.id   AF-A0A251SNC7-F1
#
_cell.length_a   1.000
_cell.length_b   1.000
_cell.length_c   1.000
_cell.angle_alpha   90.00
_cell.angle_beta   90.00
_cell.angle_gamma   90.00
#
_symmetry.space_group_name_H-M   'P 1'
#
loop_
_entity.id
_entity.type
_entity.pdbx_description
1 polymer ?
#
loop_
_entity_poly.entity_id
_entity_poly.type
_entity_poly.pdbx_seq_one_letter_code
_entity_poly.pdbx_strand_id
1 'polypeptide(L)'
;MGKMMDPSGASGSGSGEGRGFRWTDLFGSSSTGSSETSVALDPTSTHPGEPAAPIAEVYLPLQEDGQRRLELSHRLSINTIRYPLPDSIFDDIIETQFRTELQIEKALRSDRVQEDDFLEKRHQIRGVLFYPNGRAFSLETYKDHLNQIGTYGTHRSLPYRRLMSAIHNFDLDLDFAKIKRNR
;
A
#
# COMPACT_ATOMS: atom_id res chain seq x y z
N MET A 1 13.33 66.27 -7.89
CA MET A 1 14.32 65.38 -7.24
C MET A 1 13.56 64.46 -6.30
N GLY A 2 13.44 63.15 -6.54
CA GLY A 2 14.41 62.11 -6.10
C GLY A 2 14.22 61.82 -4.60
N LYS A 3 14.07 60.61 -4.07
CA LYS A 3 14.47 59.26 -4.49
C LYS A 3 13.81 58.23 -3.54
N MET A 4 13.77 56.99 -4.01
CA MET A 4 13.40 55.69 -3.41
C MET A 4 13.89 55.43 -1.97
N MET A 5 13.19 54.57 -1.20
CA MET A 5 13.67 53.25 -0.69
C MET A 5 12.78 52.66 0.43
N ASP A 6 12.41 51.38 0.24
CA ASP A 6 12.27 50.22 1.16
C ASP A 6 11.62 50.29 2.55
N PRO A 7 10.76 49.29 2.89
CA PRO A 7 10.68 48.74 4.24
C PRO A 7 11.60 47.51 4.38
N SER A 8 12.62 47.60 5.24
CA SER A 8 13.48 46.48 5.63
C SER A 8 13.21 46.02 7.07
N GLY A 9 12.89 44.73 7.20
CA GLY A 9 13.35 43.79 8.24
C GLY A 9 12.67 43.82 9.61
N ALA A 10 12.66 42.75 10.41
CA ALA A 10 12.87 41.31 10.23
C ALA A 10 12.64 40.65 11.62
N SER A 11 12.26 39.37 11.60
CA SER A 11 12.65 38.30 12.56
C SER A 11 12.00 38.12 13.94
N GLY A 12 11.72 36.83 14.23
CA GLY A 12 11.42 36.23 15.54
C GLY A 12 10.38 35.11 15.41
N SER A 13 10.68 33.91 14.89
CA SER A 13 11.37 32.75 15.51
C SER A 13 10.70 32.16 16.76
N GLY A 14 10.39 30.85 16.72
CA GLY A 14 9.91 30.03 17.85
C GLY A 14 8.97 28.90 17.39
N SER A 15 9.45 27.92 16.65
CA SER A 15 9.84 26.59 17.16
C SER A 15 8.68 25.78 17.77
N GLY A 16 7.85 25.21 16.90
CA GLY A 16 7.03 24.05 17.23
C GLY A 16 7.73 22.81 16.70
N GLU A 17 8.38 22.06 17.58
CA GLU A 17 8.94 20.73 17.29
C GLU A 17 7.82 19.77 16.89
N GLY A 18 7.51 19.73 15.60
CA GLY A 18 6.80 18.62 15.00
C GLY A 18 7.72 17.41 15.02
N ARG A 19 7.65 16.60 16.08
CA ARG A 19 8.20 15.25 16.09
C ARG A 19 7.53 14.50 14.93
N GLY A 20 8.23 14.43 13.81
CA GLY A 20 7.80 13.67 12.65
C GLY A 20 7.66 12.21 13.06
N PHE A 21 6.43 11.70 12.98
CA PHE A 21 6.16 10.28 13.11
C PHE A 21 6.90 9.54 11.99
N ARG A 22 8.03 8.91 12.33
CA ARG A 22 8.79 8.05 11.41
C ARG A 22 8.31 6.62 11.60
N TRP A 23 7.73 6.05 10.54
CA TRP A 23 7.20 4.69 10.52
C TRP A 23 8.27 3.60 10.73
N THR A 24 9.57 3.95 10.71
CA THR A 24 10.68 3.03 10.99
C THR A 24 10.72 2.55 12.44
N ASP A 25 10.06 3.23 13.38
CA ASP A 25 10.09 2.88 14.81
C ASP A 25 9.04 1.81 15.19
N LEU A 26 8.12 1.45 14.29
CA LEU A 26 7.08 0.43 14.54
C LEU A 26 7.57 -1.01 14.31
N PHE A 27 8.66 -1.18 13.54
CA PHE A 27 9.25 -2.47 13.24
C PHE A 27 10.67 -2.48 13.79
N GLY A 28 10.77 -2.66 15.11
CA GLY A 28 12.01 -2.66 15.86
C GLY A 28 13.11 -3.47 15.18
N SER A 29 14.26 -2.82 15.04
CA SER A 29 15.51 -3.40 14.56
C SER A 29 15.94 -4.56 15.46
N SER A 30 16.11 -5.74 14.88
CA SER A 30 16.89 -6.82 15.50
C SER A 30 18.20 -6.99 14.74
N SER A 31 19.23 -6.32 15.21
CA SER A 31 20.64 -6.70 15.03
C SER A 31 21.28 -6.36 16.37
N THR A 32 21.85 -7.27 17.14
CA THR A 32 23.12 -7.96 16.87
C THR A 32 23.32 -9.00 17.98
N GLY A 33 23.98 -10.13 17.70
CA GLY A 33 24.55 -10.96 18.78
C GLY A 33 24.81 -12.40 18.38
N SER A 34 25.91 -12.66 17.69
CA SER A 34 26.48 -14.01 17.59
C SER A 34 26.89 -14.51 18.98
N SER A 35 26.52 -15.75 19.31
CA SER A 35 27.30 -16.64 20.16
C SER A 35 26.91 -18.08 19.84
N GLU A 36 27.80 -18.72 19.10
CA GLU A 36 28.02 -20.16 19.05
C GLU A 36 27.89 -20.85 20.43
N THR A 37 26.96 -21.79 20.56
CA THR A 37 27.15 -23.09 21.24
C THR A 37 25.87 -23.89 21.09
N SER A 38 25.91 -24.94 20.26
CA SER A 38 24.88 -25.98 20.26
C SER A 38 25.54 -27.27 20.67
N VAL A 39 25.52 -27.46 21.98
CA VAL A 39 25.63 -28.74 22.68
C VAL A 39 24.64 -29.74 22.05
N ALA A 40 25.07 -30.99 22.02
CA ALA A 40 24.42 -32.14 21.42
C ALA A 40 22.88 -32.21 21.58
N LEU A 41 22.22 -32.65 20.50
CA LEU A 41 20.84 -33.10 20.49
C LEU A 41 20.67 -34.29 21.46
N ASP A 42 19.87 -34.11 22.51
CA ASP A 42 19.31 -35.21 23.30
C ASP A 42 17.79 -35.29 23.03
N PRO A 43 17.26 -36.38 22.47
CA PRO A 43 15.85 -36.50 22.10
C PRO A 43 15.05 -37.16 23.23
N THR A 44 14.62 -36.39 24.21
CA THR A 44 13.48 -36.78 25.08
C THR A 44 12.97 -35.58 25.86
N SER A 45 11.84 -35.04 25.43
CA SER A 45 10.83 -34.46 26.34
C SER A 45 9.54 -34.23 25.54
N THR A 46 8.69 -35.26 25.51
CA THR A 46 7.30 -35.11 25.09
C THR A 46 6.56 -34.38 26.21
N HIS A 47 6.26 -33.09 26.02
CA HIS A 47 5.30 -32.38 26.87
C HIS A 47 3.93 -32.34 26.16
N PRO A 48 2.92 -33.08 26.62
CA PRO A 48 1.57 -33.02 26.06
C PRO A 48 0.78 -31.91 26.77
N GLY A 49 0.38 -30.87 26.04
CA GLY A 49 -0.68 -29.98 26.55
C GLY A 49 -0.54 -28.47 26.35
N GLU A 50 0.16 -27.99 25.32
CA GLU A 50 0.02 -26.59 24.91
C GLU A 50 -0.75 -26.53 23.58
N PRO A 51 -1.91 -25.85 23.49
CA PRO A 51 -2.53 -25.59 22.21
C PRO A 51 -1.55 -24.75 21.40
N ALA A 52 -1.06 -25.30 20.28
CA ALA A 52 -0.22 -24.56 19.35
C ALA A 52 -0.90 -23.23 19.05
N ALA A 53 -0.23 -22.12 19.40
CA ALA A 53 -0.72 -20.79 19.09
C ALA A 53 -1.08 -20.74 17.59
N PRO A 54 -2.22 -20.14 17.21
CA PRO A 54 -2.61 -20.07 15.81
C PRO A 54 -1.48 -19.39 15.05
N ILE A 55 -0.85 -20.13 14.13
CA ILE A 55 0.18 -19.61 13.24
C ILE A 55 -0.48 -18.42 12.53
N ALA A 56 0.04 -17.21 12.76
CA ALA A 56 -0.45 -16.03 12.08
C ALA A 56 -0.36 -16.30 10.57
N GLU A 57 -1.51 -16.36 9.92
CA GLU A 57 -1.60 -16.73 8.52
C GLU A 57 -0.86 -15.66 7.70
N VAL A 58 0.34 -16.00 7.22
CA VAL A 58 1.18 -15.08 6.46
C VAL A 58 0.47 -14.80 5.14
N TYR A 59 0.14 -13.54 4.89
CA TYR A 59 -0.47 -13.16 3.62
C TYR A 59 0.50 -13.39 2.47
N LEU A 60 0.06 -14.16 1.47
CA LEU A 60 0.78 -14.38 0.22
C LEU A 60 0.10 -13.58 -0.91
N PRO A 61 0.75 -12.55 -1.47
CA PRO A 61 0.25 -11.81 -2.62
C PRO A 61 0.12 -12.70 -3.87
N LEU A 62 -0.89 -12.44 -4.71
CA LEU A 62 -1.14 -13.20 -5.95
C LEU A 62 -0.07 -12.95 -7.03
N GLN A 63 0.50 -11.76 -7.02
CA GLN A 63 1.57 -11.34 -7.94
C GLN A 63 2.81 -10.97 -7.12
N GLU A 64 3.98 -11.46 -7.54
CA GLU A 64 5.27 -11.13 -6.93
C GLU A 64 5.53 -9.62 -6.91
N ASP A 65 6.14 -9.16 -5.81
CA ASP A 65 6.35 -7.74 -5.55
C ASP A 65 7.19 -7.05 -6.64
N GLY A 66 8.24 -7.72 -7.14
CA GLY A 66 9.09 -7.19 -8.19
C GLY A 66 8.30 -6.95 -9.49
N GLN A 67 7.52 -7.95 -9.91
CA GLN A 67 6.67 -7.83 -11.10
C GLN A 67 5.58 -6.77 -10.92
N ARG A 68 4.98 -6.66 -9.72
CA ARG A 68 3.97 -5.63 -9.41
C ARG A 68 4.55 -4.22 -9.54
N ARG A 69 5.71 -3.98 -8.92
CA ARG A 69 6.41 -2.69 -8.98
C ARG A 69 6.82 -2.33 -10.40
N LEU A 70 7.30 -3.30 -11.18
CA LEU A 70 7.66 -3.10 -12.59
C LEU A 70 6.45 -2.67 -13.42
N GLU A 71 5.32 -3.36 -13.28
CA GLU A 71 4.09 -3.02 -14.01
C GLU A 71 3.53 -1.65 -13.60
N LEU A 72 3.58 -1.30 -12.30
CA LEU A 72 3.19 0.02 -11.81
C LEU A 72 4.10 1.12 -12.36
N SER A 73 5.42 0.89 -12.36
CA SER A 73 6.43 1.81 -12.89
C SER A 73 6.21 2.08 -14.39
N HIS A 74 6.05 1.03 -15.19
CA HIS A 74 5.76 1.18 -16.62
C HIS A 74 4.50 2.00 -16.86
N ARG A 75 3.45 1.76 -16.08
CA ARG A 75 2.19 2.48 -16.26
C ARG A 75 2.28 3.94 -15.81
N LEU A 76 2.93 4.22 -14.69
CA LEU A 76 3.14 5.59 -14.24
C LEU A 76 3.92 6.37 -15.30
N SER A 77 5.00 5.78 -15.82
CA SER A 77 5.83 6.35 -16.89
C SER A 77 4.98 6.77 -18.09
N ILE A 78 4.08 5.90 -18.57
CA ILE A 78 3.17 6.22 -19.69
C ILE A 78 2.23 7.39 -19.34
N ASN A 79 1.71 7.43 -18.13
CA ASN A 79 0.76 8.46 -17.69
C ASN A 79 1.42 9.81 -17.37
N THR A 80 2.76 9.85 -17.29
CA THR A 80 3.53 11.07 -17.01
C THR A 80 4.43 11.50 -18.16
N ILE A 81 4.35 10.89 -19.35
CA ILE A 81 5.19 11.26 -20.53
C ILE A 81 5.14 12.76 -20.82
N ARG A 82 3.94 13.36 -20.75
CA ARG A 82 3.76 14.79 -21.05
C ARG A 82 4.31 15.71 -19.94
N TYR A 83 4.36 15.22 -18.71
CA TYR A 83 4.82 15.96 -17.53
C TYR A 83 5.65 15.03 -16.64
N PRO A 84 6.94 14.84 -16.99
CA PRO A 84 7.82 13.94 -16.24
C PRO A 84 7.92 14.35 -14.77
N LEU A 85 7.93 13.36 -13.90
CA LEU A 85 8.09 13.56 -12.47
C LEU A 85 9.58 13.51 -12.09
N PRO A 86 10.00 14.22 -11.03
CA PRO A 86 11.30 13.97 -10.41
C PRO A 86 11.38 12.51 -9.91
N ASP A 87 12.54 11.88 -10.06
CA ASP A 87 12.73 10.46 -9.71
C ASP A 87 12.27 10.12 -8.28
N SER A 88 12.58 10.98 -7.31
CA SER A 88 12.14 10.77 -5.91
C SER A 88 10.62 10.75 -5.73
N ILE A 89 9.90 11.60 -6.48
CA ILE A 89 8.44 11.64 -6.45
C ILE A 89 7.87 10.43 -7.20
N PHE A 90 8.52 10.03 -8.30
CA PHE A 90 8.15 8.85 -9.06
C PHE A 90 8.20 7.59 -8.19
N ASP A 91 9.34 7.35 -7.53
CA ASP A 91 9.54 6.20 -6.64
C ASP A 91 8.56 6.19 -5.46
N ASP A 92 8.35 7.36 -4.83
CA ASP A 92 7.36 7.52 -3.76
C ASP A 92 5.94 7.16 -4.24
N ILE A 93 5.54 7.58 -5.44
CA ILE A 93 4.23 7.22 -6.00
C ILE A 93 4.15 5.71 -6.24
N ILE A 94 5.19 5.08 -6.80
CA ILE A 94 5.20 3.63 -7.03
C ILE A 94 5.06 2.86 -5.71
N GLU A 95 5.79 3.25 -4.67
CA GLU A 95 5.68 2.63 -3.35
C GLU A 95 4.26 2.78 -2.78
N THR A 96 3.67 3.97 -2.93
CA THR A 96 2.33 4.26 -2.40
C THR A 96 1.24 3.49 -3.16
N GLN A 97 1.36 3.38 -4.50
CA GLN A 97 0.49 2.56 -5.35
C GLN A 97 0.62 1.07 -4.99
N PHE A 98 1.84 0.57 -4.85
CA PHE A 98 2.13 -0.82 -4.48
C PHE A 98 1.43 -1.21 -3.18
N ARG A 99 1.60 -0.41 -2.11
CA ARG A 99 0.95 -0.66 -0.81
C ARG A 99 -0.57 -0.60 -0.90
N THR A 100 -1.10 0.35 -1.68
CA THR A 100 -2.55 0.49 -1.88
C THR A 100 -3.09 -0.76 -2.58
N GLU A 101 -2.46 -1.20 -3.67
CA GLU A 101 -2.89 -2.38 -4.43
C GLU A 101 -2.88 -3.65 -3.58
N LEU A 102 -1.86 -3.85 -2.73
CA LEU A 102 -1.82 -4.99 -1.80
C LEU A 102 -3.00 -5.01 -0.82
N GLN A 103 -3.38 -3.85 -0.29
CA GLN A 103 -4.51 -3.76 0.63
C GLN A 103 -5.84 -3.96 -0.08
N ILE A 104 -5.97 -3.48 -1.31
CA ILE A 104 -7.14 -3.71 -2.16
C ILE A 104 -7.25 -5.20 -2.51
N GLU A 105 -6.16 -5.87 -2.91
CA GLU A 105 -6.14 -7.31 -3.21
C GLU A 105 -6.61 -8.13 -2.01
N LYS A 106 -6.10 -7.83 -0.81
CA LYS A 106 -6.56 -8.45 0.45
C LYS A 106 -8.07 -8.31 0.63
N ALA A 107 -8.60 -7.12 0.43
CA ALA A 107 -10.03 -6.83 0.61
C ALA A 107 -10.89 -7.52 -0.47
N LEU A 108 -10.45 -7.57 -1.73
CA LEU A 108 -11.16 -8.29 -2.79
C LEU A 108 -11.18 -9.80 -2.52
N ARG A 109 -10.07 -10.37 -2.04
CA ARG A 109 -10.01 -11.78 -1.66
C ARG A 109 -10.92 -12.09 -0.46
N SER A 110 -10.99 -11.20 0.53
CA SER A 110 -11.96 -11.35 1.64
C SER A 110 -13.40 -11.30 1.14
N ASP A 111 -13.65 -10.50 0.10
CA ASP A 111 -14.96 -10.36 -0.55
C ASP A 111 -15.24 -11.48 -1.57
N ARG A 112 -14.35 -12.48 -1.66
CA ARG A 112 -14.47 -13.68 -2.51
C ARG A 112 -14.37 -13.43 -4.02
N VAL A 113 -13.67 -12.38 -4.44
CA VAL A 113 -13.27 -12.24 -5.84
C VAL A 113 -12.34 -13.38 -6.23
N GLN A 114 -12.55 -13.97 -7.41
CA GLN A 114 -11.66 -15.02 -7.93
C GLN A 114 -10.25 -14.49 -8.18
N GLU A 115 -9.24 -15.27 -7.83
CA GLU A 115 -7.83 -14.86 -7.95
C GLU A 115 -7.42 -14.69 -9.43
N ASP A 116 -7.90 -15.57 -10.30
CA ASP A 116 -7.67 -15.51 -11.75
C ASP A 116 -8.25 -14.21 -12.34
N ASP A 117 -9.47 -13.84 -11.94
CA ASP A 117 -10.12 -12.61 -12.39
C ASP A 117 -9.37 -11.37 -11.91
N PHE A 118 -8.90 -11.35 -10.66
CA PHE A 118 -8.07 -10.26 -10.18
C PHE A 118 -6.81 -10.10 -11.05
N LEU A 119 -6.11 -11.19 -11.35
CA LEU A 119 -4.88 -11.16 -12.15
C LEU A 119 -5.15 -10.79 -13.61
N GLU A 120 -6.22 -11.29 -14.21
CA GLU A 120 -6.63 -10.96 -15.58
C GLU A 120 -7.00 -9.48 -15.69
N LYS A 121 -7.79 -8.97 -14.74
CA LYS A 121 -8.32 -7.60 -14.75
C LYS A 121 -7.42 -6.60 -14.00
N ARG A 122 -6.24 -6.99 -13.53
CA ARG A 122 -5.33 -6.13 -12.72
C ARG A 122 -5.05 -4.77 -13.34
N HIS A 123 -4.93 -4.71 -14.68
CA HIS A 123 -4.71 -3.44 -15.37
C HIS A 123 -5.97 -2.57 -15.41
N GLN A 124 -7.16 -3.14 -15.43
CA GLN A 124 -8.39 -2.35 -15.32
C GLN A 124 -8.58 -1.84 -13.89
N ILE A 125 -8.36 -2.71 -12.90
CA ILE A 125 -8.35 -2.37 -11.46
C ILE A 125 -7.40 -1.19 -11.19
N ARG A 126 -6.14 -1.29 -11.61
CA ARG A 126 -5.16 -0.19 -11.46
C ARG A 126 -5.60 1.09 -12.17
N GLY A 127 -6.33 1.00 -13.29
CA GLY A 127 -6.90 2.15 -13.97
C GLY A 127 -7.91 2.90 -13.08
N VAL A 128 -8.83 2.15 -12.48
CA VAL A 128 -9.82 2.68 -11.53
C VAL A 128 -9.16 3.26 -10.28
N LEU A 129 -8.16 2.56 -9.73
CA LEU A 129 -7.51 2.95 -8.47
C LEU A 129 -6.62 4.19 -8.62
N PHE A 130 -5.81 4.23 -9.68
CA PHE A 130 -4.67 5.14 -9.76
C PHE A 130 -4.75 6.17 -10.88
N TYR A 131 -5.58 5.92 -11.90
CA TYR A 131 -5.64 6.74 -13.10
C TYR A 131 -7.07 7.12 -13.51
N PRO A 132 -7.92 7.64 -12.59
CA PRO A 132 -9.25 8.07 -12.99
C PRO A 132 -9.16 9.19 -14.01
N ASN A 133 -9.99 9.12 -15.05
CA ASN A 133 -9.94 10.01 -16.21
C ASN A 133 -8.61 9.95 -16.99
N GLY A 134 -7.85 8.86 -16.86
CA GLY A 134 -6.61 8.63 -17.60
C GLY A 134 -5.42 9.46 -17.12
N ARG A 135 -5.41 9.91 -15.86
CA ARG A 135 -4.30 10.67 -15.27
C ARG A 135 -3.95 10.18 -13.87
N ALA A 136 -2.65 10.13 -13.58
CA ALA A 136 -2.16 9.83 -12.25
C ALA A 136 -2.61 10.92 -11.25
N PHE A 137 -2.80 10.53 -9.99
CA PHE A 137 -2.97 11.48 -8.91
C PHE A 137 -1.64 12.10 -8.49
N SER A 138 -1.73 13.15 -7.66
CA SER A 138 -0.56 13.65 -6.93
C SER A 138 -0.12 12.65 -5.85
N LEU A 139 1.15 12.75 -5.44
CA LEU A 139 1.69 11.95 -4.33
C LEU A 139 0.89 12.16 -3.02
N GLU A 140 0.49 13.39 -2.73
CA GLU A 140 -0.30 13.71 -1.53
C GLU A 140 -1.64 12.97 -1.51
N THR A 141 -2.32 12.91 -2.66
CA THR A 141 -3.58 12.16 -2.79
C THR A 141 -3.37 10.66 -2.57
N TYR A 142 -2.27 10.08 -3.07
CA TYR A 142 -1.98 8.67 -2.80
C TYR A 142 -1.67 8.42 -1.31
N LYS A 143 -0.92 9.32 -0.67
CA LYS A 143 -0.63 9.26 0.77
C LYS A 143 -1.91 9.35 1.59
N ASP A 144 -2.85 10.24 1.22
CA ASP A 144 -4.17 10.32 1.85
C ASP A 144 -4.97 9.02 1.70
N HIS A 145 -4.99 8.42 0.50
CA HIS A 145 -5.65 7.13 0.30
C HIS A 145 -5.09 6.02 1.23
N LEU A 146 -3.76 5.92 1.35
CA LEU A 146 -3.14 4.98 2.28
C LEU A 146 -3.50 5.28 3.73
N ASN A 147 -3.51 6.56 4.11
CA ASN A 147 -3.91 6.97 5.45
C ASN A 147 -5.36 6.56 5.76
N GLN A 148 -6.28 6.73 4.81
CA GLN A 148 -7.67 6.27 4.96
C GLN A 148 -7.75 4.75 5.14
N ILE A 149 -6.99 3.98 4.37
CA ILE A 149 -6.92 2.51 4.49
C ILE A 149 -6.42 2.11 5.88
N GLY A 150 -5.33 2.72 6.35
CA GLY A 150 -4.75 2.44 7.66
C GLY A 150 -5.65 2.85 8.84
N THR A 151 -6.40 3.94 8.69
CA THR A 151 -7.21 4.51 9.78
C THR A 151 -8.60 3.87 9.88
N TYR A 152 -9.27 3.64 8.73
CA TYR A 152 -10.67 3.21 8.70
C TYR A 152 -10.88 1.80 8.15
N GLY A 153 -9.81 1.15 7.67
CA GLY A 153 -9.86 -0.12 6.98
C GLY A 153 -10.13 0.02 5.48
N THR A 154 -9.67 -0.96 4.70
CA THR A 154 -9.72 -0.91 3.23
C THR A 154 -11.14 -0.72 2.68
N HIS A 155 -12.14 -1.47 3.18
CA HIS A 155 -13.52 -1.40 2.69
C HIS A 155 -14.19 -0.03 2.83
N ARG A 156 -13.70 0.80 3.77
CA ARG A 156 -14.25 2.15 4.01
C ARG A 156 -13.50 3.25 3.26
N SER A 157 -12.32 2.93 2.72
CA SER A 157 -11.48 3.87 1.98
C SER A 157 -12.10 4.31 0.65
N LEU A 158 -11.76 5.53 0.22
CA LEU A 158 -12.17 6.04 -1.09
C LEU A 158 -11.72 5.16 -2.27
N PRO A 159 -10.48 4.65 -2.37
CA PRO A 159 -10.08 3.79 -3.50
C PRO A 159 -10.93 2.52 -3.60
N TYR A 160 -11.25 1.86 -2.48
CA TYR A 160 -12.11 0.66 -2.50
C TYR A 160 -13.53 0.98 -2.96
N ARG A 161 -14.10 2.08 -2.46
CA ARG A 161 -15.45 2.51 -2.84
C ARG A 161 -15.56 2.84 -4.33
N ARG A 162 -14.53 3.49 -4.90
CA ARG A 162 -14.45 3.75 -6.35
C ARG A 162 -14.42 2.44 -7.13
N LEU A 163 -13.63 1.47 -6.67
CA LEU A 163 -13.57 0.15 -7.29
C LEU A 163 -14.93 -0.56 -7.27
N MET A 164 -15.59 -0.61 -6.12
CA MET A 164 -16.93 -1.20 -5.99
C MET A 164 -17.97 -0.47 -6.86
N SER A 165 -17.85 0.84 -7.01
CA SER A 165 -18.71 1.62 -7.89
C SER A 165 -18.49 1.26 -9.37
N ALA A 166 -17.24 1.08 -9.80
CA ALA A 166 -16.92 0.63 -11.16
C ALA A 166 -17.47 -0.77 -11.45
N ILE A 167 -17.41 -1.68 -10.45
CA ILE A 167 -18.00 -3.02 -10.56
C ILE A 167 -19.53 -2.93 -10.68
N HIS A 168 -20.16 -2.16 -9.79
CA HIS A 168 -21.62 -1.97 -9.79
C HIS A 168 -22.14 -1.35 -11.09
N ASN A 169 -21.37 -0.44 -11.69
CA ASN A 169 -21.74 0.24 -12.93
C ASN A 169 -21.37 -0.56 -14.20
N PHE A 170 -20.86 -1.80 -14.06
CA PHE A 170 -20.38 -2.66 -15.15
C PHE A 170 -19.19 -2.08 -15.95
N ASP A 171 -18.45 -1.13 -15.37
CA ASP A 171 -17.18 -0.61 -15.94
C ASP A 171 -16.01 -1.57 -15.69
N LEU A 172 -16.15 -2.47 -14.73
CA LEU A 172 -15.19 -3.52 -14.36
C LEU A 172 -15.94 -4.80 -14.02
N ASP A 173 -15.64 -5.89 -14.72
CA ASP A 173 -16.25 -7.20 -14.49
C ASP A 173 -15.33 -8.10 -13.67
N LEU A 174 -15.80 -8.55 -12.50
CA LEU A 174 -15.09 -9.45 -11.59
C LEU A 174 -16.08 -10.50 -11.07
N ASP A 175 -15.73 -11.78 -11.15
CA ASP A 175 -16.54 -12.87 -10.60
C ASP A 175 -16.30 -13.03 -9.10
N PHE A 176 -17.40 -13.24 -8.39
CA PHE A 176 -17.43 -13.46 -6.95
C PHE A 176 -17.85 -14.90 -6.70
N ALA A 177 -17.04 -15.64 -5.94
CA ALA A 177 -17.33 -17.02 -5.60
C ALA A 177 -18.73 -17.14 -4.98
N LYS A 178 -19.60 -17.93 -5.61
CA LYS A 178 -20.94 -18.21 -5.07
C LYS A 178 -20.81 -18.96 -3.75
N ILE A 179 -21.46 -18.46 -2.70
CA ILE A 179 -21.58 -19.20 -1.44
C ILE A 179 -22.46 -20.43 -1.72
N LYS A 180 -21.88 -21.63 -1.69
CA LYS A 180 -22.66 -22.87 -1.57
C LYS A 180 -23.35 -22.83 -0.20
N ARG A 181 -24.64 -22.48 -0.20
CA ARG A 181 -25.49 -22.73 0.98
C ARG A 181 -25.69 -24.23 1.09
N ASN A 182 -24.93 -24.87 1.97
CA ASN A 182 -25.26 -26.22 2.43
C ASN A 182 -26.61 -26.11 3.15
N ARG A 183 -27.65 -26.69 2.56
CA ARG A 183 -28.94 -26.92 3.21
C ARG A 183 -28.88 -28.21 4.00
#